data_AF-A0A355A9I6-F1
#
_entry.id   AF-A0A355A9I6-F1
#
_cell.length_a   1.000
_cell.length_b   1.000
_cell.length_c   1.000
_cell.angle_alpha   90.00
_cell.angle_beta   90.00
_cell.angle_gamma   90.00
#
_symmetry.space_group_name_H-M   'P 1'
#
loop_
_entity.id
_entity.type
_entity.pdbx_description
1 polymer ?
#
loop_
_entity_poly.entity_id
_entity_poly.type
_entity_poly.pdbx_seq_one_letter_code
_entity_poly.pdbx_strand_id
1 'polypeptide(L)'
;VVITGPTGAGKTTLCETLNGVIPNFIKGELSGEIIVDGLNAKSTPVYKMASKVGMVFQDPDTQLFGMTVEEDIAFGPANLGLTYEQCMERVAT
;
A
#
# COMPACT_ATOMS: atom_id res chain seq x y z
N VAL A 1 12.74 -4.56 10.68
CA VAL A 1 13.97 -4.15 9.94
C VAL A 1 13.94 -2.64 9.80
N VAL A 2 15.09 -1.95 9.94
CA VAL A 2 15.18 -0.50 9.73
C VAL A 2 16.04 -0.25 8.49
N ILE A 3 15.57 0.61 7.59
CA ILE A 3 16.29 1.04 6.39
C ILE A 3 16.53 2.54 6.53
N THR A 4 17.80 2.96 6.52
CA THR A 4 18.20 4.36 6.72
C THR A 4 19.17 4.80 5.63
N GLY A 5 19.25 6.11 5.42
CA GLY A 5 20.09 6.74 4.40
C GLY A 5 19.68 8.19 4.16
N PRO A 6 20.52 9.00 3.48
CA PRO A 6 20.24 10.40 3.22
C PRO A 6 18.97 10.58 2.35
N THR A 7 18.45 11.81 2.31
CA THR A 7 17.39 12.20 1.36
C THR A 7 17.85 11.89 -0.07
N GLY A 8 16.95 11.34 -0.90
CA GLY A 8 17.29 10.93 -2.26
C GLY A 8 17.96 9.55 -2.40
N ALA A 9 18.26 8.84 -1.30
CA ALA A 9 18.87 7.50 -1.34
C ALA A 9 17.93 6.38 -1.86
N GLY A 10 16.72 6.70 -2.36
CA GLY A 10 15.78 5.72 -2.91
C GLY A 10 14.93 4.94 -1.90
N LYS A 11 14.86 5.37 -0.63
CA LYS A 11 14.07 4.69 0.41
C LYS A 11 12.58 4.61 0.06
N THR A 12 11.99 5.72 -0.38
CA THR A 12 10.58 5.77 -0.82
C THR A 12 10.39 4.90 -2.06
N THR A 13 11.30 4.99 -3.03
CA THR A 13 11.29 4.13 -4.22
C THR A 13 11.30 2.66 -3.86
N LEU A 14 12.10 2.24 -2.86
CA LEU A 14 12.10 0.87 -2.37
C LEU A 14 10.75 0.46 -1.75
N CYS A 15 10.13 1.34 -0.96
CA CYS A 15 8.79 1.06 -0.41
C CYS A 15 7.73 0.92 -1.52
N GLU A 16 7.78 1.78 -2.54
CA GLU A 16 6.86 1.77 -3.68
C GLU A 16 7.10 0.58 -4.63
N THR A 17 8.30 0.00 -4.67
CA THR A 17 8.52 -1.24 -5.41
C THR A 17 8.01 -2.47 -4.64
N LEU A 18 8.02 -2.44 -3.30
CA LEU A 18 7.50 -3.54 -2.47
C LEU A 18 5.98 -3.72 -2.60
N ASN A 19 5.20 -2.64 -2.66
CA ASN A 19 3.75 -2.71 -2.87
C ASN A 19 3.35 -2.76 -4.37
N GLY A 20 4.34 -2.75 -5.28
CA GLY A 20 4.13 -2.82 -6.71
C GLY A 20 3.66 -1.52 -7.37
N VAL A 21 3.58 -0.39 -6.65
CA VAL A 21 3.28 0.93 -7.23
C VAL A 21 4.29 1.26 -8.32
N ILE A 22 5.57 1.01 -8.10
CA ILE A 22 6.60 0.95 -9.14
C ILE A 22 6.80 -0.54 -9.51
N PRO A 23 6.71 -0.95 -10.78
CA PRO A 23 6.53 -0.13 -11.98
C PRO A 23 5.07 -0.02 -12.48
N ASN A 24 4.11 -0.62 -11.77
CA ASN A 24 2.78 -0.87 -12.33
C ASN A 24 1.91 0.40 -12.45
N PHE A 25 2.06 1.34 -11.52
CA PHE A 25 1.34 2.62 -11.50
C PHE A 25 2.26 3.79 -11.88
N ILE A 26 3.36 3.96 -11.13
CA ILE A 26 4.44 4.89 -11.47
C ILE A 26 5.39 4.19 -12.43
N LYS A 27 5.59 4.76 -13.62
CA LYS A 27 6.46 4.19 -14.66
C LYS A 27 7.92 4.26 -14.24
N GLY A 28 8.64 3.17 -14.45
CA GLY A 28 10.09 3.06 -14.23
C GLY A 28 10.61 1.71 -14.73
N GLU A 29 11.92 1.61 -14.91
CA GLU A 29 12.57 0.34 -15.23
C GLU A 29 12.91 -0.41 -13.94
N LEU A 30 12.45 -1.65 -13.83
CA LEU A 30 12.76 -2.54 -12.72
C LEU A 30 13.41 -3.82 -13.24
N SER A 31 14.65 -4.07 -12.85
CA SER A 31 15.35 -5.33 -13.09
C SER A 31 15.33 -6.21 -11.84
N GLY A 32 15.50 -7.52 -12.03
CA GLY A 32 15.35 -8.50 -10.95
C GLY A 32 13.88 -8.74 -10.55
N GLU A 33 13.71 -9.27 -9.33
CA GLU A 33 12.43 -9.69 -8.76
C GLU A 33 12.24 -9.15 -7.34
N ILE A 34 10.99 -8.91 -6.97
CA ILE A 34 10.59 -8.51 -5.62
C ILE A 34 9.48 -9.44 -5.18
N ILE A 35 9.79 -10.37 -4.29
CA ILE A 35 8.85 -11.40 -3.84
C ILE A 35 8.31 -11.05 -2.45
N VAL A 36 7.00 -10.91 -2.34
CA VAL A 36 6.29 -10.68 -1.08
C VAL A 36 5.17 -11.71 -0.95
N ASP A 37 5.22 -12.52 0.10
CA ASP A 37 4.22 -13.57 0.35
C ASP A 37 3.97 -14.47 -0.88
N GLY A 38 5.06 -14.84 -1.57
CA GLY A 38 5.03 -15.66 -2.79
C GLY A 38 4.60 -14.93 -4.07
N LEU A 39 4.23 -13.65 -4.01
CA LEU A 39 3.86 -12.83 -5.16
C LEU A 39 5.02 -11.96 -5.63
N ASN A 40 5.25 -11.92 -6.95
CA ASN A 40 6.21 -11.00 -7.53
C ASN A 40 5.56 -9.63 -7.74
N ALA A 41 5.97 -8.61 -6.99
CA ALA A 41 5.41 -7.26 -7.03
C ALA A 41 5.57 -6.59 -8.41
N LYS A 42 6.58 -6.99 -9.19
CA LYS A 42 6.82 -6.49 -10.55
C LYS A 42 5.69 -6.82 -11.52
N SER A 43 5.08 -8.00 -11.39
CA SER A 43 4.06 -8.53 -12.31
C SER A 43 2.67 -8.66 -11.68
N THR A 44 2.56 -8.45 -10.37
CA THR A 44 1.29 -8.51 -9.65
C THR A 44 0.62 -7.13 -9.67
N PRO A 45 -0.66 -7.03 -10.08
CA PRO A 45 -1.38 -5.76 -10.05
C PRO A 45 -1.44 -5.14 -8.66
N VAL A 46 -1.35 -3.81 -8.58
CA VAL A 46 -1.31 -3.04 -7.32
C VAL A 46 -2.48 -3.40 -6.39
N TYR A 47 -3.70 -3.54 -6.92
CA TYR A 47 -4.88 -3.88 -6.11
C TYR A 47 -4.77 -5.27 -5.43
N LYS A 48 -4.03 -6.22 -6.02
CA LYS A 48 -3.75 -7.51 -5.37
C LYS A 48 -2.64 -7.36 -4.33
N MET A 49 -1.59 -6.62 -4.65
CA MET A 49 -0.51 -6.32 -3.72
C MET A 49 -0.97 -5.55 -2.48
N ALA A 50 -1.98 -4.69 -2.61
CA ALA A 50 -2.56 -3.92 -1.51
C ALA A 50 -3.11 -4.81 -0.37
N SER A 51 -3.49 -6.05 -0.65
CA SER A 51 -3.89 -7.04 0.37
C SER A 51 -2.72 -7.65 1.15
N LYS A 52 -1.48 -7.41 0.70
CA LYS A 52 -0.23 -7.97 1.24
C LYS A 52 0.70 -6.91 1.81
N VAL A 53 0.72 -5.72 1.23
CA VAL A 53 1.60 -4.61 1.63
C VAL A 53 0.78 -3.34 1.79
N GLY A 54 0.67 -2.87 3.03
CA GLY A 54 0.18 -1.53 3.37
C GLY A 54 1.33 -0.53 3.47
N MET A 55 1.06 0.75 3.19
CA MET A 55 2.06 1.81 3.27
C MET A 55 1.49 3.03 4.00
N VAL A 56 2.19 3.47 5.03
CA VAL A 56 1.91 4.71 5.77
C VAL A 56 2.94 5.74 5.35
N PHE A 57 2.48 6.90 4.88
CA PHE A 57 3.32 7.94 4.29
C PHE A 57 3.84 8.89 5.37
N GLN A 58 4.82 9.71 5.00
CA GLN A 58 5.45 10.65 5.93
C GLN A 58 4.50 11.80 6.31
N ASP A 59 3.66 12.22 5.36
CA ASP A 59 2.67 13.28 5.55
C ASP A 59 1.28 12.64 5.71
N PRO A 60 0.73 12.57 6.95
CA PRO A 60 -0.56 11.95 7.20
C PRO A 60 -1.71 12.69 6.52
N ASP A 61 -1.62 14.01 6.36
CA ASP A 61 -2.69 14.82 5.77
C ASP A 61 -2.95 14.44 4.30
N THR A 62 -1.92 13.90 3.62
CA THR A 62 -2.04 13.41 2.24
C THR A 62 -2.76 12.06 2.10
N GLN A 63 -2.98 11.35 3.22
CA GLN A 63 -3.61 10.03 3.24
C GLN A 63 -4.98 10.00 3.95
N LEU A 64 -5.46 11.14 4.46
CA LEU A 64 -6.79 11.26 5.04
C LEU A 64 -7.78 11.73 3.96
N PHE A 65 -8.89 11.02 3.80
CA PHE A 65 -9.92 11.34 2.79
C PHE A 65 -11.35 11.06 3.26
N GLY A 66 -11.56 10.33 4.36
CA GLY A 66 -12.87 10.19 5.02
C GLY A 66 -13.30 11.46 5.75
N MET A 67 -14.61 11.66 5.94
CA MET A 67 -15.14 12.76 6.76
C MET A 67 -15.09 12.42 8.25
N THR A 68 -15.02 11.14 8.58
CA THR A 68 -14.84 10.63 9.95
C THR A 68 -13.71 9.59 9.99
N VAL A 69 -13.23 9.29 11.20
CA VAL A 69 -12.20 8.26 11.42
C VAL A 69 -12.69 6.90 10.96
N GLU A 70 -13.95 6.57 11.23
CA GLU A 70 -14.59 5.32 10.84
C GLU A 70 -14.64 5.16 9.32
N GLU A 71 -14.97 6.24 8.59
CA GLU A 71 -14.99 6.23 7.13
C GLU A 71 -13.60 6.01 6.53
N ASP A 72 -12.58 6.65 7.12
CA ASP A 72 -11.19 6.54 6.65
C ASP A 72 -10.64 5.11 6.86
N ILE A 73 -10.91 4.51 8.03
CA ILE A 73 -10.53 3.13 8.33
C ILE A 73 -11.28 2.13 7.43
N ALA A 74 -12.57 2.37 7.16
CA ALA A 74 -13.40 1.50 6.33
C ALA A 74 -13.01 1.51 4.83
N PHE A 75 -12.31 2.55 4.37
CA PHE A 75 -11.94 2.73 2.96
C PHE A 75 -11.16 1.55 2.37
N GLY A 76 -10.15 1.06 3.10
CA GLY A 76 -9.35 -0.10 2.67
C GLY A 76 -10.18 -1.37 2.49
N PRO A 77 -10.87 -1.85 3.55
CA PRO A 77 -11.78 -3.00 3.47
C PRO A 77 -12.85 -2.88 2.39
N ALA A 78 -13.48 -1.70 2.23
CA ALA A 78 -14.49 -1.47 1.21
C ALA A 78 -13.93 -1.64 -0.22
N ASN A 79 -12.72 -1.13 -0.48
CA ASN A 79 -12.03 -1.31 -1.76
C ASN A 79 -11.61 -2.76 -2.04
N LEU A 80 -11.57 -3.62 -1.03
CA LEU A 80 -11.37 -5.07 -1.17
C LEU A 80 -12.68 -5.83 -1.44
N GLY A 81 -13.81 -5.13 -1.54
CA GLY A 81 -15.12 -5.71 -1.88
C GLY A 81 -15.86 -6.34 -0.69
N LEU A 82 -15.54 -5.94 0.54
CA LEU A 82 -16.27 -6.38 1.73
C LEU A 82 -17.66 -5.72 1.82
N THR A 83 -18.60 -6.41 2.45
CA THR A 83 -19.92 -5.81 2.74
C THR A 83 -19.81 -4.73 3.81
N TYR A 84 -20.81 -3.86 3.89
CA TYR A 84 -20.87 -2.82 4.91
C TYR A 84 -20.72 -3.40 6.33
N GLU A 85 -21.43 -4.48 6.64
CA GLU A 85 -21.37 -5.15 7.93
C GLU A 85 -19.96 -5.64 8.25
N GLN A 86 -19.29 -6.27 7.28
CA GLN A 86 -17.91 -6.76 7.44
C GLN A 86 -16.90 -5.62 7.62
N CYS A 87 -17.09 -4.50 6.93
CA CYS A 87 -16.28 -3.31 7.10
C CYS A 87 -16.45 -2.74 8.52
N MET A 88 -17.69 -2.57 8.98
CA MET A 88 -17.97 -2.01 10.30
C MET A 88 -17.50 -2.91 11.44
N GLU A 89 -17.55 -4.23 11.27
CA GLU A 89 -16.96 -5.17 12.23
C GLU A 89 -15.45 -4.93 12.40
N ARG A 90 -14.73 -4.67 11.31
CA ARG A 90 -13.28 -4.40 11.34
C ARG A 90 -12.93 -3.01 11.86
N VAL A 91 -13.80 -2.01 11.67
CA VAL A 91 -13.58 -0.67 12.23
C VAL A 91 -13.68 -0.69 13.76
N ALA A 92 -14.49 -1.59 14.31
CA ALA A 92 -14.74 -1.67 15.76
C ALA A 92 -13.65 -2.43 16.55
N THR A 93 -12.67 -3.04 15.89
CA THR A 93 -11.55 -3.80 16.51
C THR A 93 -10.27 -2.98 16.57
#